data_AF-A0A3E4PK22-F1
#
_entry.id   AF-A0A3E4PK22-F1
#
_cell.length_a   1.000
_cell.length_b   1.000
_cell.length_c   1.000
_cell.angle_alpha   90.00
_cell.angle_beta   90.00
_cell.angle_gamma   90.00
#
_symmetry.space_group_name_H-M   'P 1'
#
loop_
_entity.id
_entity.type
_entity.pdbx_description
1 polymer ?
#
loop_
_entity_poly.entity_id
_entity_poly.type
_entity_poly.pdbx_seq_one_letter_code
_entity_poly.pdbx_strand_id
1 'polypeptide(L)' 'MLISCGVRPFLSDKYDITRHPNFKYTADADKRNTFDIEAFLSARLKLKPDEVCDVYEVDTEGV' A
#
# COMPACT_ATOMS: atom_id res chain seq x y z
N MET A 1 16.92 -3.29 2.11
CA MET A 1 16.22 -2.86 3.35
C MET A 1 14.75 -2.71 2.99
N LEU A 2 13.98 -3.79 3.18
CA LEU A 2 12.63 -3.94 2.66
C LEU A 2 11.62 -3.23 3.57
N ILE A 3 10.83 -2.32 2.98
CA ILE A 3 9.69 -1.66 3.61
C ILE A 3 8.48 -2.57 3.42
N SER A 4 8.19 -3.44 4.38
CA SER A 4 7.03 -4.34 4.29
C SER A 4 6.34 -4.62 5.63
N CYS A 5 6.59 -3.84 6.68
CA CYS A 5 5.80 -3.97 7.91
C CYS A 5 5.77 -2.67 8.70
N GLY A 6 4.84 -1.77 8.37
CA GLY A 6 4.15 -0.83 9.28
C GLY A 6 4.93 -0.11 10.41
N VAL A 7 6.25 -0.01 10.39
CA VAL A 7 6.99 0.74 11.39
C VAL A 7 7.00 2.20 11.00
N ARG A 8 6.61 3.05 11.96
CA ARG A 8 6.55 4.51 11.81
C ARG A 8 7.86 4.99 11.15
N PRO A 9 7.80 5.57 9.93
CA PRO A 9 8.99 5.98 9.19
C PRO A 9 9.86 6.98 9.95
N PHE A 10 9.27 7.67 10.94
CA PHE A 10 9.97 8.52 11.89
C PHE A 10 9.45 8.23 13.29
N LEU A 11 10.24 7.55 14.13
CA LEU A 11 10.10 7.63 15.58
C LEU A 11 10.85 8.88 16.04
N SER A 12 10.25 10.05 15.82
CA SER A 12 10.76 11.29 16.37
C SER A 12 10.00 11.62 17.64
N ASP A 13 10.69 11.78 18.75
CA ASP A 13 10.13 12.21 20.04
C ASP A 13 9.44 13.60 19.94
N LYS A 14 9.64 14.30 18.82
CA LYS A 14 9.00 15.59 18.53
C LYS A 14 7.51 15.47 18.24
N TYR A 15 7.02 14.34 17.71
CA TYR A 15 5.62 14.22 17.28
C TYR A 15 5.05 12.84 17.60
N ASP A 16 4.20 12.79 18.63
CA ASP A 16 3.39 11.61 18.93
C ASP A 16 2.13 11.59 18.03
N ILE A 17 2.19 10.80 16.97
CA ILE A 17 1.09 10.66 16.01
C ILE A 17 -0.18 10.07 16.64
N THR A 18 -0.09 9.38 17.79
CA THR A 18 -1.25 8.78 18.46
C THR A 18 -2.19 9.82 19.05
N ARG A 19 -1.68 11.04 19.28
CA ARG A 19 -2.42 12.17 19.85
C ARG A 19 -3.14 13.02 18.79
N HIS A 20 -2.96 12.70 17.50
CA HIS A 20 -3.62 13.44 16.43
C HIS A 20 -5.11 13.07 16.38
N PRO A 21 -6.04 14.03 16.22
CA PRO A 21 -7.48 13.77 16.21
C PRO A 21 -7.93 12.77 15.12
N ASN A 22 -7.15 12.68 14.02
CA ASN A 22 -7.41 11.75 12.92
C ASN A 22 -6.65 10.42 13.02
N PHE A 23 -5.91 10.15 14.12
CA PHE A 23 -5.14 8.91 14.27
C PHE A 23 -6.01 7.65 14.16
N LYS A 24 -7.29 7.73 14.58
CA LYS A 24 -8.28 6.65 14.46
C LYS A 24 -8.51 6.11 13.04
N TYR A 25 -8.06 6.82 12.01
CA TYR A 25 -8.18 6.40 10.61
C TYR A 25 -6.92 5.74 10.06
N THR A 26 -5.86 5.64 10.85
CA THR A 26 -4.60 5.02 10.45
C THR A 26 -4.65 3.51 10.68
N ALA A 27 -3.87 2.76 9.89
CA ALA A 27 -3.65 1.33 10.10
C ALA A 27 -3.03 1.00 11.48
N ASP A 28 -2.25 1.93 12.05
CA ASP A 28 -1.67 1.81 13.40
C ASP A 28 -2.72 1.86 14.53
N ALA A 29 -3.88 2.49 14.30
CA ALA A 29 -4.94 2.61 15.30
C ALA A 29 -5.92 1.44 15.25
N ASP A 30 -6.26 0.97 14.06
CA ASP A 30 -7.11 -0.20 13.84
C ASP A 30 -6.65 -0.94 12.59
N LYS A 31 -6.47 -2.27 12.71
CA LYS A 31 -6.12 -3.15 11.59
C LYS A 31 -7.15 -3.11 10.47
N ARG A 32 -8.39 -2.71 10.73
CA ARG A 32 -9.43 -2.54 9.69
C ARG A 32 -9.11 -1.42 8.70
N ASN A 33 -8.26 -0.47 9.08
CA ASN A 33 -7.79 0.61 8.21
C ASN A 33 -6.57 0.20 7.37
N THR A 34 -6.11 -1.05 7.42
CA THR A 34 -5.00 -1.51 6.58
C THR A 34 -5.44 -1.55 5.12
N PHE A 35 -4.70 -0.84 4.28
CA PHE A 35 -4.93 -0.87 2.85
C PHE A 35 -4.19 -2.05 2.23
N ASP A 36 -4.96 -3.02 1.72
CA ASP A 36 -4.43 -4.14 0.96
C ASP A 36 -4.32 -3.77 -0.52
N ILE A 37 -3.08 -3.56 -0.96
CA ILE A 37 -2.76 -3.14 -2.33
C ILE A 37 -3.08 -4.26 -3.32
N GLU A 38 -2.83 -5.52 -2.96
CA GLU A 38 -3.03 -6.67 -3.84
C GLU A 38 -4.52 -6.91 -4.10
N ALA A 39 -5.34 -6.83 -3.05
CA ALA A 39 -6.80 -6.89 -3.15
C ALA A 39 -7.36 -5.72 -3.98
N PHE A 40 -6.79 -4.52 -3.86
CA PHE A 40 -7.23 -3.35 -4.62
C PHE A 40 -6.89 -3.46 -6.12
N LEU A 41 -5.68 -3.92 -6.45
CA LEU A 41 -5.25 -4.08 -7.84
C LEU A 41 -5.99 -5.24 -8.54
N SER A 42 -6.16 -6.38 -7.86
CA SER A 42 -6.93 -7.51 -8.39
C SER A 42 -8.40 -7.19 -8.64
N ALA A 43 -9.02 -6.37 -7.79
CA ALA A 43 -10.40 -5.93 -7.99
C ALA A 43 -10.58 -5.01 -9.22
N ARG A 44 -9.53 -4.29 -9.62
CA ARG A 44 -9.52 -3.38 -10.78
C ARG A 44 -9.14 -4.06 -12.08
N LEU A 45 -8.34 -5.11 -12.03
CA LEU A 45 -7.94 -5.88 -13.20
C LEU A 45 -9.02 -6.89 -13.59
N LYS A 46 -10.22 -6.40 -13.92
CA LYS A 46 -11.26 -7.20 -14.59
C LYS A 46 -11.16 -6.97 -16.09
N LEU A 47 -10.22 -7.66 -16.73
CA LEU A 47 -10.11 -7.68 -18.18
C LEU A 47 -11.42 -8.21 -18.75
N LYS A 48 -12.07 -7.45 -19.63
CA LYS A 48 -13.21 -7.98 -20.39
C LYS A 48 -12.69 -8.99 -21.41
N PRO A 49 -13.47 -10.03 -21.76
CA PRO A 49 -13.05 -11.05 -22.72
C PRO A 49 -12.60 -10.48 -24.08
N ASP A 50 -13.15 -9.35 -24.49
CA ASP A 50 -12.89 -8.69 -25.78
C ASP A 50 -11.88 -7.51 -25.67
N GLU A 51 -11.21 -7.35 -24.53
CA GLU A 51 -10.32 -6.20 -24.30
C GLU A 51 -8.92 -6.46 -24.87
N VAL A 52 -8.55 -5.67 -25.88
CA VAL A 52 -7.21 -5.71 -26.49
C VAL A 52 -6.21 -5.18 -25.47
N CYS A 53 -5.29 -6.04 -25.03
CA CYS A 53 -4.24 -5.70 -24.07
C CYS A 53 -2.90 -5.62 -24.80
N ASP A 54 -2.17 -4.51 -24.59
CA ASP A 54 -0.79 -4.40 -25.05
C ASP A 54 0.12 -5.18 -24.10
N VAL A 55 0.77 -6.22 -24.62
CA VAL A 55 1.73 -7.03 -23.87
C VAL A 55 3.12 -6.40 -24.03
N TYR A 56 3.71 -5.99 -22.92
CA TYR A 56 5.08 -5.48 -22.89
C TYR A 56 5.97 -6.51 -22.18
N GLU A 57 7.05 -6.91 -22.84
CA GLU A 57 8.13 -7.66 -22.21
C GLU A 57 8.95 -6.68 -21.36
N VAL A 58 9.09 -6.98 -20.07
CA VAL A 58 9.89 -6.19 -19.13
C VAL A 58 11.02 -7.08 -18.65
N ASP A 59 12.24 -6.78 -19.08
CA ASP A 59 13.46 -7.40 -18.56
C ASP A 59 13.68 -6.94 -17.11
N THR A 60 13.65 -7.87 -16.16
CA THR A 60 13.87 -7.59 -14.73
C THR A 60 15.35 -7.57 -14.35
N GLU A 61 16.24 -7.25 -15.29
CA GLU A 61 17.67 -7.14 -15.02
C GLU A 61 17.94 -5.81 -14.30
N GLY A 62 18.18 -5.92 -13.00
CA GLY A 62 18.30 -4.80 -12.08
C GLY A 62 19.45 -3.83 -12.41
N VAL A 63 19.17 -2.54 -12.20
CA VAL A 63 20.16 -1.47 -12.07
C VAL A 63 20.32 -1.14 -10.59
#